data_AF-A0AAE1YY65-F1
#
_entry.id   AF-A0AAE1YY65-F1
#
_cell.length_a   1.000
_cell.length_b   1.000
_cell.length_c   1.000
_cell.angle_alpha   90.00
_cell.angle_beta   90.00
_cell.angle_gamma   90.00
#
_symmetry.space_group_name_H-M   'P 1'
#
loop_
_entity.id
_entity.type
_entity.pdbx_description
1 polymer ?
#
loop_
_entity_poly.entity_id
_entity_poly.type
_entity_poly.pdbx_seq_one_letter_code
_entity_poly.pdbx_strand_id
1 'polypeptide(L)'
;MAFSHDLSLKCSMFRHQREVMESKVLEAQQREKAALDDKNALEAQVASLKSSLQQATEATRKSMAEALEQGKTEGFLAGRVAGRTEGLNESRDAFLQSDEYKKLVSEHRLQGAKDFLKAPAFKMVVDIQSARFLNEGFDKCVSQVEHLKGFADGFDRNLLDPSLDANLQPYVEDTDPEMEVEDEFKTLVSEVGQVPGC
;
A
#
# COMPACT_ATOMS: atom_id res chain seq x y z
N MET A 1 -80.44 102.64 -10.42
CA MET A 1 -80.28 101.41 -9.61
C MET A 1 -79.40 100.35 -10.31
N ALA A 2 -78.32 100.73 -11.00
CA ALA A 2 -77.47 99.76 -11.74
C ALA A 2 -76.20 99.34 -10.98
N PHE A 3 -75.67 100.21 -10.11
CA PHE A 3 -74.41 99.97 -9.39
C PHE A 3 -74.52 98.88 -8.31
N SER A 4 -75.61 98.85 -7.53
CA SER A 4 -75.83 97.83 -6.50
C SER A 4 -76.02 96.43 -7.08
N HIS A 5 -76.63 96.32 -8.27
CA HIS A 5 -76.81 95.06 -8.99
C HIS A 5 -75.49 94.52 -9.55
N ASP A 6 -74.66 95.40 -10.14
CA ASP A 6 -73.31 95.03 -10.63
C ASP A 6 -72.38 94.58 -9.50
N LEU A 7 -72.44 95.25 -8.34
CA LEU A 7 -71.64 94.88 -7.17
C LEU A 7 -72.10 93.53 -6.56
N SER A 8 -73.40 93.27 -6.54
CA SER A 8 -73.97 91.98 -6.12
C SER A 8 -73.53 90.83 -7.04
N LEU A 9 -73.56 91.05 -8.36
CA LEU A 9 -73.09 90.07 -9.35
C LEU A 9 -71.59 89.77 -9.19
N LYS A 10 -70.75 90.80 -8.99
CA LYS A 10 -69.32 90.62 -8.73
C LYS A 10 -69.06 89.84 -7.44
N CYS A 11 -69.78 90.16 -6.35
CA CYS A 11 -69.68 89.41 -5.11
C CYS A 11 -70.10 87.94 -5.26
N SER A 12 -71.15 87.65 -6.01
CA SER A 12 -71.58 86.28 -6.32
C SER A 12 -70.51 85.53 -7.14
N MET A 13 -69.94 86.19 -8.15
CA MET A 13 -68.86 85.64 -8.96
C MET A 13 -67.61 85.32 -8.12
N PHE A 14 -67.18 86.22 -7.23
CA PHE A 14 -66.03 85.98 -6.36
C PHE A 14 -66.29 84.85 -5.35
N ARG A 15 -67.51 84.74 -4.80
CA ARG A 15 -67.88 83.62 -3.93
C ARG A 15 -67.82 82.30 -4.68
N HIS A 16 -68.41 82.23 -5.88
CA HIS A 16 -68.37 81.04 -6.71
C HIS A 16 -66.94 80.67 -7.12
N GLN A 17 -66.12 81.64 -7.52
CA GLN A 17 -64.70 81.42 -7.83
C GLN A 17 -63.93 80.89 -6.61
N ARG A 18 -64.20 81.42 -5.42
CA ARG A 18 -63.59 80.94 -4.18
C ARG A 18 -63.99 79.48 -3.88
N GLU A 19 -65.28 79.15 -3.99
CA GLU A 19 -65.78 77.78 -3.80
C GLU A 19 -65.16 76.80 -4.80
N VAL A 20 -65.04 77.20 -6.07
CA VAL A 20 -64.38 76.38 -7.11
C VAL A 20 -62.90 76.19 -6.80
N MET A 21 -62.21 77.22 -6.31
CA MET A 21 -60.81 77.11 -5.93
C MET A 21 -60.61 76.23 -4.69
N GLU A 22 -61.45 76.37 -3.66
CA GLU A 22 -61.43 75.52 -2.47
C GLU A 22 -61.69 74.05 -2.83
N SER A 23 -62.65 73.78 -3.72
CA SER A 23 -62.90 72.44 -4.25
C SER A 23 -61.69 71.87 -5.01
N LYS A 24 -61.05 72.66 -5.88
CA LYS A 24 -59.83 72.23 -6.60
C LYS A 24 -58.65 71.95 -5.67
N VAL A 25 -58.48 72.76 -4.62
CA VAL A 25 -57.42 72.54 -3.62
C VAL A 25 -57.69 71.24 -2.86
N LEU A 26 -58.93 70.98 -2.48
CA LEU A 26 -59.30 69.77 -1.76
C LEU A 26 -59.13 68.51 -2.64
N GLU A 27 -59.51 68.58 -3.92
CA GLU A 27 -59.22 67.52 -4.90
C GLU A 27 -57.71 67.29 -5.09
N ALA A 28 -56.91 68.36 -5.15
CA ALA A 28 -55.47 68.25 -5.26
C ALA A 28 -54.84 67.59 -4.02
N GLN A 29 -55.29 67.97 -2.82
CA GLN A 29 -54.85 67.35 -1.56
C GLN A 29 -55.25 65.87 -1.47
N GLN A 30 -56.45 65.50 -1.94
CA GLN A 30 -56.87 64.10 -2.00
C GLN A 30 -56.01 63.29 -2.98
N ARG A 31 -55.68 63.85 -4.15
CA ARG A 31 -54.77 63.22 -5.12
C ARG A 31 -53.35 63.07 -4.57
N GLU A 32 -52.85 64.07 -3.87
CA GLU A 32 -51.52 64.02 -3.23
C GLU A 32 -51.48 62.94 -2.14
N LYS A 33 -52.52 62.85 -1.30
CA LYS A 33 -52.63 61.79 -0.30
C LYS A 33 -52.67 60.40 -0.93
N ALA A 34 -53.47 60.20 -1.97
CA ALA A 34 -53.53 58.93 -2.69
C ALA A 34 -52.17 58.55 -3.31
N ALA A 35 -51.47 59.52 -3.90
CA ALA A 35 -50.13 59.30 -4.45
C ALA A 35 -49.09 58.96 -3.37
N LEU A 36 -49.23 59.52 -2.16
CA LEU A 36 -48.37 59.20 -1.03
C LEU A 36 -48.63 57.77 -0.51
N ASP A 37 -49.90 57.38 -0.42
CA ASP A 37 -50.29 56.03 -0.01
C ASP A 37 -49.81 54.98 -1.03
N ASP A 38 -49.94 55.27 -2.33
CA ASP A 38 -49.41 54.42 -3.42
C ASP A 38 -47.89 54.31 -3.37
N LYS A 39 -47.19 55.42 -3.11
CA LYS A 39 -45.73 55.43 -2.94
C LYS A 39 -45.32 54.54 -1.78
N ASN A 40 -45.97 54.66 -0.62
CA ASN A 40 -45.66 53.84 0.55
C ASN A 40 -45.93 52.35 0.28
N ALA A 41 -47.02 52.02 -0.43
CA ALA A 41 -47.33 50.66 -0.84
C ALA A 41 -46.27 50.09 -1.80
N LEU A 42 -45.80 50.88 -2.76
CA LEU A 42 -44.73 50.49 -3.68
C LEU A 42 -43.39 50.30 -2.95
N GLU A 43 -43.04 51.19 -2.02
CA GLU A 43 -41.84 51.05 -1.20
C GLU A 43 -41.86 49.75 -0.36
N ALA A 44 -43.01 49.41 0.21
CA ALA A 44 -43.19 48.15 0.93
C ALA A 44 -43.03 46.91 0.01
N GLN A 45 -43.59 46.96 -1.20
CA GLN A 45 -43.42 45.88 -2.19
C GLN A 45 -41.97 45.75 -2.63
N VAL A 46 -41.28 46.86 -2.89
CA VAL A 46 -39.85 46.86 -3.25
C VAL A 46 -39.00 46.29 -2.11
N ALA A 47 -39.28 46.64 -0.86
CA ALA A 47 -38.57 46.08 0.29
C ALA A 47 -38.79 44.56 0.41
N SER A 48 -40.02 44.10 0.24
CA SER A 48 -40.36 42.67 0.24
C SER A 48 -39.65 41.91 -0.88
N LEU A 49 -39.70 42.43 -2.12
CA LEU A 49 -39.02 41.82 -3.27
C LEU A 49 -37.50 41.79 -3.10
N LYS A 50 -36.89 42.85 -2.55
CA LYS A 50 -35.46 42.87 -2.25
C LYS A 50 -35.08 41.80 -1.22
N SER A 51 -35.88 41.65 -0.16
CA SER A 51 -35.66 40.61 0.85
C SER A 51 -35.78 39.21 0.26
N SER A 52 -36.81 38.96 -0.56
CA SER A 52 -37.02 37.68 -1.23
C SER A 52 -35.87 37.34 -2.19
N LEU A 53 -35.40 38.34 -2.96
CA LEU A 53 -34.27 38.17 -3.86
C LEU A 53 -32.97 37.88 -3.10
N GLN A 54 -32.71 38.58 -1.98
CA GLN A 54 -31.56 38.29 -1.12
C GLN A 54 -31.62 36.84 -0.59
N GLN A 55 -32.76 36.41 -0.05
CA GLN A 55 -32.92 35.04 0.45
C GLN A 55 -32.72 33.99 -0.65
N ALA A 56 -33.26 34.21 -1.85
CA ALA A 56 -33.07 33.31 -2.99
C ALA A 56 -31.60 33.24 -3.41
N THR A 57 -30.90 34.37 -3.46
CA THR A 57 -29.47 34.39 -3.81
C THR A 57 -28.60 33.69 -2.77
N GLU A 58 -28.89 33.86 -1.47
CA GLU A 58 -28.18 33.19 -0.39
C GLU A 58 -28.43 31.68 -0.39
N ALA A 59 -29.68 31.25 -0.60
CA ALA A 59 -30.04 29.84 -0.72
C ALA A 59 -29.31 29.18 -1.90
N THR A 60 -29.27 29.85 -3.05
CA THR A 60 -28.58 29.33 -4.25
C THR A 60 -27.06 29.30 -4.04
N ARG A 61 -26.50 30.30 -3.35
CA ARG A 61 -25.07 30.30 -3.02
C ARG A 61 -24.69 29.16 -2.08
N LYS A 62 -25.54 28.86 -1.09
CA LYS A 62 -25.33 27.73 -0.17
C LYS A 62 -25.42 26.40 -0.91
N SER A 63 -26.44 26.19 -1.74
CA SER A 63 -26.58 24.93 -2.49
C SER A 63 -25.44 24.72 -3.49
N MET A 64 -24.98 25.78 -4.15
CA MET A 64 -23.80 25.70 -5.03
C MET A 64 -22.52 25.36 -4.26
N ALA A 65 -22.33 25.92 -3.06
CA ALA A 65 -21.18 25.59 -2.23
C ALA A 65 -21.21 24.13 -1.75
N GLU A 66 -22.38 23.65 -1.33
CA GLU A 66 -22.58 22.26 -0.91
C GLU A 66 -22.35 21.28 -2.06
N ALA A 67 -22.89 21.55 -3.24
CA ALA A 67 -22.69 20.72 -4.43
C ALA A 67 -21.21 20.67 -4.87
N LEU A 68 -20.50 21.79 -4.76
CA LEU A 68 -19.09 21.87 -5.10
C LEU A 68 -18.22 21.09 -4.10
N GLU A 69 -18.53 21.15 -2.80
CA GLU A 69 -17.83 20.35 -1.79
C GLU A 69 -18.12 18.86 -1.95
N GLN A 70 -19.37 18.47 -2.21
CA GLN A 70 -19.72 17.08 -2.51
C GLN A 70 -18.97 16.56 -3.74
N GLY A 71 -18.98 17.30 -4.84
CA GLY A 71 -18.27 16.93 -6.07
C GLY A 71 -16.75 16.82 -5.87
N LYS A 72 -16.14 17.68 -5.07
CA LYS A 72 -14.73 17.56 -4.68
C LYS A 72 -14.47 16.28 -3.91
N THR A 73 -15.29 15.97 -2.91
CA THR A 73 -15.09 14.78 -2.08
C THR A 73 -15.26 13.49 -2.87
N GLU A 74 -16.28 13.42 -3.71
CA GLU A 74 -16.56 12.24 -4.54
C GLU A 74 -15.49 12.05 -5.61
N GLY A 75 -15.13 13.12 -6.34
CA GLY A 75 -14.09 13.08 -7.35
C GLY A 75 -12.71 12.73 -6.77
N PHE A 76 -12.37 13.27 -5.61
CA PHE A 76 -11.12 12.95 -4.92
C PHE A 76 -11.08 11.49 -4.46
N LEU A 77 -12.17 11.00 -3.86
CA LEU A 77 -12.26 9.61 -3.42
C LEU A 77 -12.20 8.64 -4.60
N ALA A 78 -12.95 8.90 -5.66
CA ALA A 78 -12.94 8.09 -6.88
C ALA A 78 -11.54 8.06 -7.52
N GLY A 79 -10.90 9.21 -7.68
CA GLY A 79 -9.54 9.30 -8.23
C GLY A 79 -8.49 8.61 -7.36
N ARG A 80 -8.60 8.73 -6.03
CA ARG A 80 -7.69 8.06 -5.08
C ARG A 80 -7.85 6.55 -5.09
N VAL A 81 -9.09 6.05 -5.18
CA VAL A 81 -9.35 4.61 -5.26
C VAL A 81 -8.80 4.08 -6.57
N ALA A 82 -9.22 4.61 -7.72
CA ALA A 82 -8.75 4.15 -9.03
C ALA A 82 -7.22 4.18 -9.14
N GLY A 83 -6.58 5.31 -8.83
CA GLY A 83 -5.12 5.43 -8.93
C GLY A 83 -4.35 4.49 -7.99
N ARG A 84 -4.89 4.20 -6.80
CA ARG A 84 -4.22 3.32 -5.83
C ARG A 84 -4.49 1.84 -6.11
N THR A 85 -5.71 1.47 -6.51
CA THR A 85 -6.06 0.07 -6.72
C THR A 85 -5.66 -0.43 -8.10
N GLU A 86 -5.76 0.39 -9.13
CA GLU A 86 -5.41 -0.03 -10.49
C GLU A 86 -3.90 0.05 -10.66
N GLY A 87 -3.28 1.21 -10.44
CA GLY A 87 -1.85 1.41 -10.69
C GLY A 87 -0.91 0.57 -9.80
N LEU A 88 -1.18 0.44 -8.50
CA LEU A 88 -0.30 -0.35 -7.63
C LEU A 88 -0.49 -1.85 -7.79
N ASN A 89 -1.71 -2.33 -8.01
CA ASN A 89 -1.93 -3.77 -8.17
C ASN A 89 -1.43 -4.23 -9.54
N GLU A 90 -1.68 -3.47 -10.61
CA GLU A 90 -1.17 -3.79 -11.94
C GLU A 90 0.36 -3.81 -11.98
N SER A 91 1.03 -2.79 -11.39
CA SER A 91 2.49 -2.77 -11.34
C SER A 91 3.08 -3.87 -10.45
N ARG A 92 2.45 -4.18 -9.32
CA ARG A 92 2.88 -5.28 -8.45
C ARG A 92 2.72 -6.62 -9.17
N ASP A 93 1.59 -6.88 -9.78
CA ASP A 93 1.30 -8.15 -10.42
C ASP A 93 2.18 -8.34 -11.68
N ALA A 94 2.44 -7.26 -12.43
CA ALA A 94 3.41 -7.25 -13.52
C ALA A 94 4.84 -7.56 -13.02
N PHE A 95 5.26 -6.97 -11.90
CA PHE A 95 6.56 -7.26 -11.30
C PHE A 95 6.67 -8.71 -10.83
N LEU A 96 5.64 -9.26 -10.16
CA LEU A 96 5.63 -10.66 -9.72
C LEU A 96 5.68 -11.67 -10.88
N GLN A 97 5.18 -11.28 -12.06
CA GLN A 97 5.25 -12.11 -13.26
C GLN A 97 6.54 -11.90 -14.07
N SER A 98 7.29 -10.85 -13.77
CA SER A 98 8.53 -10.50 -14.46
C SER A 98 9.61 -11.57 -14.27
N ASP A 99 10.49 -11.69 -15.26
CA ASP A 99 11.61 -12.61 -15.19
C ASP A 99 12.67 -12.15 -14.17
N GLU A 100 12.73 -10.85 -13.86
CA GLU A 100 13.56 -10.30 -12.80
C GLU A 100 13.17 -10.87 -11.43
N TYR A 101 11.87 -10.86 -11.11
CA TYR A 101 11.38 -11.44 -9.85
C TYR A 101 11.65 -12.95 -9.77
N LYS A 102 11.39 -13.70 -10.86
CA LYS A 102 11.70 -15.15 -10.90
C LYS A 102 13.18 -15.42 -10.66
N LYS A 103 14.06 -14.64 -11.29
CA LYS A 103 15.50 -14.72 -11.11
C LYS A 103 15.89 -14.44 -9.66
N LEU A 104 15.39 -13.35 -9.09
CA LEU A 104 15.65 -12.96 -7.70
C LEU A 104 15.23 -14.05 -6.70
N VAL A 105 14.03 -14.62 -6.89
CA VAL A 105 13.55 -15.74 -6.06
C VAL A 105 14.45 -16.97 -6.19
N SER A 106 14.90 -17.29 -7.40
CA SER A 106 15.81 -18.42 -7.62
C SER A 106 17.17 -18.21 -6.96
N GLU A 107 17.72 -16.99 -7.02
CA GLU A 107 18.99 -16.62 -6.38
C GLU A 107 18.88 -16.71 -4.85
N HIS A 108 17.81 -16.18 -4.26
CA HIS A 108 17.59 -16.29 -2.81
C HIS A 108 17.40 -17.75 -2.36
N ARG A 109 16.69 -18.58 -3.14
CA ARG A 109 16.55 -20.01 -2.84
C ARG A 109 17.89 -20.73 -2.90
N LEU A 110 18.69 -20.47 -3.93
CA LEU A 110 20.04 -21.04 -4.05
C LEU A 110 20.93 -20.62 -2.89
N GLN A 111 20.89 -19.34 -2.52
CA GLN A 111 21.66 -18.81 -1.41
C GLN A 111 21.23 -19.43 -0.08
N GLY A 112 19.92 -19.52 0.18
CA GLY A 112 19.39 -20.19 1.35
C GLY A 112 19.79 -21.67 1.44
N ALA A 113 19.82 -22.38 0.31
CA ALA A 113 20.32 -23.76 0.26
C ALA A 113 21.82 -23.84 0.60
N LYS A 114 22.65 -22.93 0.07
CA LYS A 114 24.08 -22.85 0.40
C LYS A 114 24.30 -22.55 1.87
N ASP A 115 23.50 -21.66 2.45
CA ASP A 115 23.61 -21.28 3.86
C ASP A 115 23.15 -22.42 4.77
N PHE A 116 22.11 -23.16 4.37
CA PHE A 116 21.67 -24.37 5.06
C PHE A 116 22.75 -25.45 5.08
N LEU A 117 23.44 -25.70 3.96
CA LEU A 117 24.55 -26.66 3.89
C LEU A 117 25.74 -26.28 4.79
N LYS A 118 25.93 -24.97 5.02
CA LYS A 118 26.95 -24.46 5.93
C LYS A 118 26.52 -24.48 7.39
N ALA A 119 25.22 -24.67 7.66
CA ALA A 119 24.69 -24.59 9.01
C ALA A 119 25.33 -25.68 9.90
N PRO A 120 25.74 -25.33 11.13
CA PRO A 120 26.34 -26.30 12.06
C PRO A 120 25.45 -27.51 12.32
N ALA A 121 24.12 -27.29 12.40
CA ALA A 121 23.15 -28.35 12.60
C ALA A 121 23.14 -29.36 11.42
N PHE A 122 23.23 -28.88 10.18
CA PHE A 122 23.29 -29.76 9.01
C PHE A 122 24.56 -30.60 9.01
N LYS A 123 25.72 -29.98 9.26
CA LYS A 123 27.00 -30.68 9.37
C LYS A 123 26.97 -31.76 10.45
N MET A 124 26.50 -31.42 11.65
CA MET A 124 26.38 -32.36 12.76
C MET A 124 25.51 -33.58 12.39
N VAL A 125 24.38 -33.37 11.71
CA VAL A 125 23.53 -34.47 11.25
C VAL A 125 24.25 -35.34 10.21
N VAL A 126 24.95 -34.73 9.24
CA VAL A 126 25.74 -35.46 8.25
C VAL A 126 26.84 -36.28 8.93
N ASP A 127 27.56 -35.69 9.88
CA ASP A 127 28.63 -36.36 10.61
C ASP A 127 28.09 -37.57 11.39
N ILE A 128 27.00 -37.41 12.14
CA ILE A 128 26.33 -38.50 12.86
C ILE A 128 25.88 -39.61 11.90
N GLN A 129 25.26 -39.24 10.77
CA GLN A 129 24.78 -40.19 9.79
C GLN A 129 25.93 -40.96 9.13
N SER A 130 27.03 -40.25 8.81
CA SER A 130 28.22 -40.86 8.21
C SER A 130 28.92 -41.84 9.17
N ALA A 131 29.05 -41.46 10.44
CA ALA A 131 29.58 -42.34 11.49
C ALA A 131 28.72 -43.60 11.64
N ARG A 132 27.39 -43.45 11.58
CA ARG A 132 26.47 -44.59 11.61
C ARG A 132 26.69 -45.55 10.44
N PHE A 133 26.81 -45.03 9.21
CA PHE A 133 27.06 -45.87 8.04
C PHE A 133 28.41 -46.58 8.10
N LEU A 134 29.44 -45.92 8.63
CA LEU A 134 30.75 -46.54 8.85
C LEU A 134 30.65 -47.70 9.84
N ASN A 135 29.98 -47.49 10.98
CA ASN A 135 29.75 -48.56 11.97
C ASN A 135 28.96 -49.72 11.37
N GLU A 136 27.87 -49.45 10.64
CA GLU A 136 27.08 -50.50 9.98
C GLU A 136 27.89 -51.26 8.91
N GLY A 137 28.83 -50.59 8.23
CA GLY A 137 29.75 -51.23 7.29
C GLY A 137 30.79 -52.09 7.98
N PHE A 138 31.38 -51.58 9.06
CA PHE A 138 32.35 -52.29 9.87
C PHE A 138 31.76 -53.56 10.50
N ASP A 139 30.56 -53.47 11.08
CA ASP A 139 29.85 -54.61 11.66
C ASP A 139 29.59 -55.71 10.62
N LYS A 140 29.29 -55.33 9.38
CA LYS A 140 29.14 -56.29 8.27
C LYS A 140 30.46 -56.97 7.95
N CYS A 141 31.56 -56.23 7.92
CA CYS A 141 32.89 -56.81 7.70
C CYS A 141 33.26 -57.80 8.82
N VAL A 142 33.05 -57.42 10.09
CA VAL A 142 33.28 -58.31 11.23
C VAL A 142 32.43 -59.58 11.11
N SER A 143 31.14 -59.44 10.82
CA SER A 143 30.22 -60.58 10.63
C SER A 143 30.67 -61.50 9.49
N GLN A 144 31.21 -60.96 8.40
CA GLN A 144 31.74 -61.75 7.29
C GLN A 144 33.02 -62.51 7.69
N VAL A 145 33.94 -61.87 8.41
CA VAL A 145 35.15 -62.53 8.93
C VAL A 145 34.79 -63.65 9.90
N GLU A 146 33.79 -63.45 10.75
CA GLU A 146 33.27 -64.51 11.64
C GLU A 146 32.71 -65.69 10.84
N HIS A 147 31.90 -65.40 9.82
CA HIS A 147 31.31 -66.44 8.96
C HIS A 147 32.38 -67.27 8.24
N LEU A 148 33.48 -66.63 7.84
CA LEU A 148 34.62 -67.27 7.19
C LEU A 148 35.62 -67.90 8.17
N LYS A 149 35.38 -67.80 9.49
CA LYS A 149 36.33 -68.21 10.54
C LYS A 149 37.72 -67.58 10.39
N GLY A 150 37.77 -66.32 9.97
CA GLY A 150 39.02 -65.59 9.73
C GLY A 150 39.71 -65.10 11.00
N PHE A 151 39.07 -65.18 12.17
CA PHE A 151 39.68 -64.81 13.45
C PHE A 151 40.56 -65.92 14.00
N ALA A 152 41.75 -65.56 14.50
CA ALA A 152 42.61 -66.48 15.22
C ALA A 152 41.97 -66.96 16.54
N ASP A 153 42.27 -68.20 16.95
CA ASP A 153 41.78 -68.76 18.21
C ASP A 153 42.26 -67.92 19.39
N GLY A 154 41.32 -67.45 20.22
CA GLY A 154 41.59 -66.59 21.37
C GLY A 154 41.65 -65.08 21.08
N PHE A 155 41.38 -64.65 19.84
CA PHE A 155 41.29 -63.22 19.52
C PHE A 155 40.13 -62.55 20.29
N ASP A 156 40.44 -61.48 21.03
CA ASP A 156 39.44 -60.70 21.76
C ASP A 156 38.69 -59.74 20.82
N ARG A 157 37.42 -60.06 20.58
CA ARG A 157 36.54 -59.31 19.66
C ARG A 157 36.14 -57.95 20.22
N ASN A 158 36.27 -57.73 21.52
CA ASN A 158 35.96 -56.43 22.13
C ASN A 158 36.96 -55.34 21.70
N LEU A 159 38.12 -55.73 21.15
CA LEU A 159 39.11 -54.81 20.57
C LEU A 159 38.68 -54.23 19.23
N LEU A 160 37.61 -54.75 18.62
CA LEU A 160 37.09 -54.27 17.33
C LEU A 160 35.90 -53.32 17.49
N ASP A 161 35.51 -52.94 18.72
CA ASP A 161 34.36 -52.05 18.92
C ASP A 161 34.67 -50.62 18.45
N PRO A 162 34.03 -50.13 17.37
CA PRO A 162 34.29 -48.78 16.84
C PRO A 162 33.86 -47.68 17.81
N SER A 163 33.00 -48.00 18.80
CA SER A 163 32.54 -47.02 19.79
C SER A 163 33.59 -46.72 20.87
N LEU A 164 34.58 -47.61 21.06
CA LEU A 164 35.71 -47.40 21.96
C LEU A 164 36.77 -46.46 21.35
N ASP A 165 36.68 -46.21 20.05
CA ASP A 165 37.63 -45.40 19.27
C ASP A 165 37.36 -43.88 19.38
N ALA A 166 36.34 -43.48 20.14
CA ALA A 166 35.90 -42.09 20.30
C ALA A 166 36.94 -41.13 20.92
N ASN A 167 38.08 -41.64 21.39
CA ASN A 167 39.18 -40.87 21.97
C ASN A 167 40.50 -40.95 21.18
N LEU A 168 40.53 -41.54 19.99
CA LEU A 168 41.70 -41.42 19.12
C LEU A 168 41.81 -39.97 18.65
N GLN A 169 42.83 -39.26 19.16
CA GLN A 169 43.25 -38.01 18.54
C GLN A 169 43.68 -38.29 17.10
N PRO A 170 43.49 -37.35 16.16
CA PRO A 170 44.05 -37.47 14.82
C PRO A 170 45.52 -37.86 14.94
N TYR A 171 45.95 -38.85 14.16
CA TYR A 171 47.36 -39.22 14.10
C TYR A 171 48.17 -37.95 13.81
N VAL A 172 48.92 -37.50 14.82
CA VAL A 172 49.87 -36.40 14.64
C VAL A 172 51.02 -37.04 13.89
N GLU A 173 51.22 -36.63 12.65
CA GLU A 173 52.49 -36.91 11.96
C GLU A 173 53.59 -36.21 12.75
N ASP A 174 54.13 -36.92 13.75
CA ASP A 174 55.34 -36.52 14.42
C ASP A 174 56.41 -36.39 13.34
N THR A 175 56.86 -35.15 13.19
CA THR A 175 57.91 -34.74 12.28
C THR A 175 59.22 -35.29 12.85
N ASP A 176 59.70 -36.41 12.30
CA ASP A 176 61.11 -36.72 11.94
C ASP A 176 61.52 -38.19 12.19
N PRO A 177 62.56 -38.73 11.53
CA PRO A 177 63.16 -38.37 10.23
C PRO A 177 63.13 -39.57 9.26
N GLU A 178 63.14 -39.28 7.94
CA GLU A 178 63.52 -40.17 6.82
C GLU A 178 63.68 -41.67 7.15
N MET A 179 62.58 -42.41 7.30
CA MET A 179 62.61 -43.81 6.90
C MET A 179 62.38 -43.83 5.39
N GLU A 180 63.44 -44.07 4.63
CA GLU A 180 63.34 -44.55 3.25
C GLU A 180 62.62 -45.90 3.28
N VAL A 181 61.30 -45.87 3.32
CA VAL A 181 60.48 -47.03 3.02
C VAL A 181 60.42 -47.06 1.50
N GLU A 182 61.16 -47.98 0.90
CA GLU A 182 60.96 -48.35 -0.51
C GLU A 182 59.50 -48.77 -0.67
N ASP A 183 58.71 -47.86 -1.23
CA ASP A 183 57.29 -48.03 -1.43
C ASP A 183 57.06 -49.07 -2.55
N GLU A 184 56.87 -50.32 -2.16
CA GLU A 184 56.60 -51.47 -3.04
C GLU A 184 55.34 -51.28 -3.93
N PHE A 185 54.54 -50.24 -3.68
CA PHE A 185 53.38 -49.88 -4.50
C PHE A 185 53.68 -48.87 -5.62
N LYS A 186 54.86 -48.24 -5.66
CA LYS A 186 55.24 -47.34 -6.76
C LYS A 186 55.35 -48.05 -8.10
N THR A 187 55.77 -49.31 -8.11
CA THR A 187 55.86 -50.14 -9.32
C THR A 187 54.49 -50.40 -9.95
N LEU A 188 53.43 -50.54 -9.15
CA LEU A 188 52.07 -50.76 -9.64
C LEU A 188 51.46 -49.50 -10.27
N VAL A 189 51.81 -48.30 -9.78
CA VAL A 189 51.35 -47.03 -10.36
C VAL A 189 52.02 -46.75 -11.72
N SER A 190 53.28 -47.18 -11.91
CA SER A 190 53.96 -47.06 -13.20
C SER A 190 53.42 -48.01 -14.28
N GLU A 191 52.86 -49.18 -13.90
CA GLU A 191 52.30 -50.13 -14.87
C GLU A 191 50.90 -49.73 -15.38
N VAL A 192 50.09 -49.04 -14.57
CA VAL A 192 48.76 -48.56 -14.98
C VAL A 192 48.84 -47.31 -15.88
N GLY A 193 49.96 -46.58 -15.84
CA GLY A 193 50.19 -45.38 -16.64
C GLY A 193 50.71 -45.61 -18.06
N GLN A 194 51.09 -46.84 -18.42
CA GLN A 194 51.50 -47.18 -19.79
C GLN A 194 50.42 -48.01 -20.49
N VAL A 195 49.38 -47.34 -20.97
CA VAL A 195 48.68 -47.79 -22.17
C VAL A 195 49.37 -47.10 -23.36
N PRO A 196 50.23 -47.79 -24.13
CA PRO A 196 50.73 -47.27 -25.38
C PRO A 196 49.61 -47.32 -26.42
N GLY A 197 49.52 -46.27 -27.22
CA GLY A 197 48.40 -46.01 -28.12
C GLY A 197 47.99 -47.17 -29.03
N CYS A 198 46.67 -47.25 -29.21
CA CYS A 198 45.94 -47.58 -30.42
C CYS A 198 44.53 -46.98 -30.28
#